data_AF-A0A812I3D3-F1
#
_entry.id   AF-A0A812I3D3-F1
#
_cell.length_a   1.000
_cell.length_b   1.000
_cell.length_c   1.000
_cell.angle_alpha   90.00
_cell.angle_beta   90.00
_cell.angle_gamma   90.00
#
_symmetry.space_group_name_H-M   'P 1'
#
loop_
_entity.id
_entity.type
_entity.pdbx_description
1 polymer ?
#
loop_
_entity_poly.entity_id
_entity_poly.type
_entity_poly.pdbx_seq_one_letter_code
_entity_poly.pdbx_strand_id
1 'polypeptide(L)'
;MPVWAEAIHELDDALYFLDICAVQAGIDAGMILGDIIAETRQLLDEVDHRVAACEQKVRAVADAMMREEIEHYRTRKSGITEMAEAALRRFSGTSEPRMRDEAVRSMAELRKVEEQIRQASAELRKHCLRYQGIKEAKETAENAAAALWRRLASEETQRRSGKFVKDGREHEMSFADASATKELVAVQDSLQSTASTAGYVSGEKVHIWSKSQGMWCTDGVVKKVLDEDAPQMGYVLPAGSVQVMFSAGEKWVTPDQFPHVLRRPHGQPEG
;
A
#
# COMPACT_ATOMS: atom_id res chain seq x y z
N MET A 1 12.72 -50.43 -21.61
CA MET A 1 12.53 -49.13 -22.26
C MET A 1 13.89 -48.57 -22.65
N PRO A 2 14.01 -47.76 -23.71
CA PRO A 2 15.27 -47.12 -24.04
C PRO A 2 15.68 -46.11 -22.97
N VAL A 3 16.97 -46.07 -22.62
CA VAL A 3 17.55 -45.14 -21.63
C VAL A 3 17.25 -43.67 -21.93
N TRP A 4 17.07 -43.31 -23.20
CA TRP A 4 16.71 -41.94 -23.60
C TRP A 4 15.27 -41.56 -23.22
N ALA A 5 14.36 -42.50 -22.97
CA ALA A 5 12.99 -42.20 -22.55
C ALA A 5 12.95 -41.70 -21.10
N GLU A 6 13.77 -42.26 -20.23
CA GLU A 6 13.90 -41.87 -18.82
C GLU A 6 14.51 -40.46 -18.70
N ALA A 7 15.53 -40.16 -19.50
CA ALA A 7 16.13 -38.82 -19.58
C ALA A 7 15.15 -37.75 -20.11
N ILE A 8 14.23 -38.10 -21.01
CA ILE A 8 13.19 -37.16 -21.48
C ILE A 8 12.18 -36.87 -20.36
N HIS A 9 11.83 -37.87 -19.55
CA HIS A 9 10.93 -37.68 -18.41
C HIS A 9 11.54 -36.78 -17.33
N GLU A 10 12.81 -37.00 -16.97
CA GLU A 10 13.51 -36.13 -16.02
C GLU A 10 13.59 -34.68 -16.53
N LEU A 11 13.72 -34.49 -17.84
CA LEU A 11 13.74 -33.16 -18.46
C LEU A 11 12.37 -32.47 -18.41
N ASP A 12 11.29 -33.21 -18.63
CA ASP A 12 9.90 -32.70 -18.55
C ASP A 12 9.55 -32.31 -17.11
N ASP A 13 9.93 -33.13 -16.13
CA ASP A 13 9.75 -32.82 -14.70
C ASP A 13 10.56 -31.58 -14.30
N ALA A 14 11.81 -31.48 -14.76
CA ALA A 14 12.64 -30.30 -14.51
C ALA A 14 12.06 -29.03 -15.14
N LEU A 15 11.52 -29.11 -16.36
CA LEU A 15 10.83 -28.00 -17.02
C LEU A 15 9.57 -27.59 -16.25
N TYR A 16 8.81 -28.55 -15.74
CA TYR A 16 7.62 -28.31 -14.91
C TYR A 16 7.98 -27.54 -13.62
N PHE A 17 9.03 -27.96 -12.90
CA PHE A 17 9.49 -27.26 -11.70
C PHE A 17 10.03 -25.85 -12.00
N LEU A 18 10.75 -25.67 -13.12
CA LEU A 18 11.22 -24.35 -13.54
C LEU A 18 10.06 -23.41 -13.85
N ASP A 19 8.99 -23.90 -14.48
CA ASP A 19 7.80 -23.10 -14.79
C ASP A 19 7.05 -22.68 -13.51
N ILE A 20 6.92 -23.58 -12.52
CA ILE A 20 6.36 -23.27 -11.20
C ILE A 20 7.21 -22.21 -10.48
N CYS A 21 8.53 -22.39 -10.44
CA CYS A 21 9.44 -21.44 -9.80
C CYS A 21 9.40 -20.06 -10.46
N ALA A 22 9.31 -20.02 -11.80
CA ALA A 22 9.19 -18.77 -12.54
C ALA A 22 7.87 -18.04 -12.24
N VAL A 23 6.76 -18.78 -12.16
CA VAL A 23 5.45 -18.22 -11.79
C VAL A 23 5.47 -17.70 -10.35
N GLN A 24 5.99 -18.48 -9.39
CA GLN A 24 6.04 -18.06 -7.99
C GLN A 24 6.93 -16.83 -7.78
N ALA A 25 8.12 -16.81 -8.39
CA ALA A 25 9.00 -15.65 -8.35
C ALA A 25 8.35 -14.40 -8.95
N GLY A 26 7.53 -14.54 -9.99
CA GLY A 26 6.73 -13.46 -10.56
C GLY A 26 5.64 -12.93 -9.60
N ILE A 27 4.98 -13.83 -8.87
CA ILE A 27 3.96 -13.48 -7.88
C ILE A 27 4.57 -12.68 -6.72
N ASP A 28 5.67 -13.20 -6.15
CA ASP A 28 6.36 -12.60 -5.00
C ASP A 28 6.97 -11.24 -5.36
N ALA A 29 7.63 -11.15 -6.52
CA ALA A 29 8.15 -9.88 -7.02
C ALA A 29 7.04 -8.84 -7.23
N GLY A 30 5.88 -9.26 -7.75
CA GLY A 30 4.75 -8.35 -7.94
C GLY A 30 4.07 -7.92 -6.64
N MET A 31 4.10 -8.73 -5.57
CA MET A 31 3.62 -8.31 -4.25
C MET A 31 4.54 -7.25 -3.63
N ILE A 32 5.85 -7.51 -3.61
CA ILE A 32 6.85 -6.57 -3.07
C ILE A 32 6.79 -5.23 -3.83
N LEU A 33 6.72 -5.28 -5.16
CA LEU A 33 6.59 -4.07 -5.97
C LEU A 33 5.25 -3.36 -5.74
N GLY A 34 4.16 -4.10 -5.52
CA GLY A 34 2.84 -3.54 -5.24
C GLY A 34 2.82 -2.70 -3.96
N ASP A 35 3.41 -3.21 -2.88
CA ASP A 35 3.49 -2.51 -1.60
C ASP A 35 4.37 -1.26 -1.69
N ILE A 36 5.52 -1.36 -2.36
CA ILE A 36 6.41 -0.22 -2.61
C ILE A 36 5.69 0.88 -3.41
N ILE A 37 4.91 0.52 -4.43
CA ILE A 37 4.15 1.50 -5.24
C ILE A 37 3.08 2.18 -4.38
N ALA A 38 2.39 1.44 -3.51
CA ALA A 38 1.36 1.99 -2.64
C ALA A 38 1.93 3.01 -1.65
N GLU A 39 3.04 2.68 -0.98
CA GLU A 39 3.74 3.61 -0.08
C GLU A 39 4.30 4.82 -0.83
N THR A 40 4.90 4.61 -1.99
CA THR A 40 5.43 5.70 -2.83
C THR A 40 4.32 6.66 -3.26
N ARG A 41 3.11 6.17 -3.53
CA ARG A 41 1.95 7.00 -3.88
C ARG A 41 1.52 7.90 -2.71
N GLN A 42 1.46 7.36 -1.49
CA GLN A 42 1.12 8.16 -0.30
C GLN A 42 2.16 9.27 -0.06
N LEU A 43 3.46 8.95 -0.23
CA LEU A 43 4.53 9.94 -0.13
C LEU A 43 4.42 11.02 -1.20
N LEU A 44 4.06 10.67 -2.44
CA LEU A 44 3.84 11.64 -3.51
C LEU A 44 2.66 12.57 -3.22
N ASP A 45 1.54 12.03 -2.72
CA ASP A 45 0.38 12.83 -2.36
C ASP A 45 0.69 13.80 -1.20
N GLU A 46 1.48 13.38 -0.21
CA GLU A 46 1.97 14.25 0.88
C GLU A 46 2.92 15.34 0.36
N VAL A 47 3.83 15.01 -0.57
CA VAL A 47 4.71 16.00 -1.21
C VAL A 47 3.90 17.06 -1.94
N ASP A 48 2.89 16.65 -2.72
CA ASP A 48 2.05 17.60 -3.45
C ASP A 48 1.22 18.47 -2.50
N HIS A 49 0.72 17.91 -1.39
CA HIS A 49 0.04 18.69 -0.36
C HIS A 49 0.97 19.77 0.25
N ARG A 50 2.22 19.42 0.55
CA ARG A 50 3.21 20.36 1.07
C ARG A 50 3.60 21.43 0.06
N VAL A 51 3.72 21.08 -1.22
CA VAL A 51 3.96 22.04 -2.30
C VAL A 51 2.81 23.04 -2.39
N ALA A 52 1.55 22.56 -2.40
CA ALA A 52 0.37 23.42 -2.44
C ALA A 52 0.30 24.37 -1.22
N ALA A 53 0.62 23.85 -0.03
CA ALA A 53 0.69 24.67 1.19
C ALA A 53 1.81 25.73 1.12
N CYS A 54 2.96 25.39 0.52
CA CYS A 54 4.04 26.33 0.29
C CYS A 54 3.64 27.43 -0.70
N GLU A 55 3.02 27.07 -1.84
CA GLU A 55 2.50 28.02 -2.82
C GLU A 55 1.52 29.02 -2.19
N GLN A 56 0.63 28.55 -1.33
CA GLN A 56 -0.33 29.40 -0.64
C GLN A 56 0.38 30.44 0.26
N LYS A 57 1.44 30.03 0.95
CA LYS A 57 2.27 30.95 1.77
C LYS A 57 3.02 31.95 0.91
N VAL A 58 3.60 31.51 -0.20
CA VAL A 58 4.29 32.39 -1.17
C VAL A 58 3.32 33.43 -1.74
N ARG A 59 2.10 33.04 -2.11
CA ARG A 59 1.04 33.97 -2.56
C ARG A 59 0.67 34.96 -1.46
N ALA A 60 0.49 34.51 -0.22
CA ALA A 60 0.16 35.37 0.90
C ALA A 60 1.25 36.44 1.17
N VAL A 61 2.53 36.09 1.04
CA VAL A 61 3.66 37.02 1.15
C VAL A 61 3.64 38.03 0.00
N ALA A 62 3.43 37.56 -1.24
CA ALA A 62 3.33 38.45 -2.41
C ALA A 62 2.17 39.45 -2.28
N ASP A 63 1.01 39.00 -1.81
CA ASP A 63 -0.16 39.86 -1.56
C ASP A 63 0.12 40.89 -0.46
N ALA A 64 0.85 40.50 0.60
CA ALA A 64 1.26 41.40 1.66
C ALA A 64 2.19 42.50 1.13
N MET A 65 3.21 42.13 0.34
CA MET A 65 4.12 43.09 -0.29
C MET A 65 3.37 44.05 -1.24
N MET A 66 2.42 43.54 -2.03
CA MET A 66 1.64 44.38 -2.95
C MET A 66 0.73 45.35 -2.20
N ARG A 67 0.13 44.92 -1.07
CA ARG A 67 -0.66 45.82 -0.21
C ARG A 67 0.19 46.95 0.37
N GLU A 68 1.38 46.63 0.88
CA GLU A 68 2.31 47.61 1.41
C GLU A 68 2.74 48.63 0.34
N GLU A 69 3.00 48.17 -0.89
CA GLU A 69 3.34 49.04 -2.01
C GLU A 69 2.19 49.99 -2.40
N ILE A 70 0.95 49.51 -2.38
CA ILE A 70 -0.24 50.34 -2.60
C ILE A 70 -0.39 51.40 -1.50
N GLU A 71 -0.14 51.05 -0.24
CA GLU A 71 -0.19 52.00 0.88
C GLU A 71 0.91 53.06 0.78
N HIS A 72 2.14 52.68 0.43
CA HIS A 72 3.22 53.63 0.14
C HIS A 72 2.86 54.57 -1.01
N TYR A 73 2.22 54.08 -2.07
CA TYR A 73 1.81 54.94 -3.17
C TYR A 73 0.71 55.93 -2.76
N ARG A 74 -0.28 55.46 -1.97
CA ARG A 74 -1.37 56.31 -1.45
C ARG A 74 -0.85 57.42 -0.53
N THR A 75 0.04 57.08 0.40
CA THR A 75 0.63 58.06 1.32
C THR A 75 1.42 59.12 0.57
N ARG A 76 2.25 58.72 -0.41
CA ARG A 76 3.02 59.65 -1.26
C ARG A 76 2.15 60.62 -2.06
N LYS A 77 1.00 60.16 -2.57
CA LYS A 77 0.09 61.01 -3.35
C LYS A 77 -0.67 62.04 -2.50
N SER A 78 -0.75 61.84 -1.18
CA SER A 78 -1.49 62.74 -0.28
C SER A 78 -0.83 64.11 -0.02
N GLY A 79 0.41 64.33 -0.49
CA GLY A 79 1.06 65.64 -0.54
C GLY A 79 1.42 66.29 0.81
N ILE A 80 0.95 65.76 1.94
CA ILE A 80 1.16 66.33 3.28
C ILE A 80 2.49 65.84 3.92
N THR A 81 3.18 64.86 3.31
CA THR A 81 4.29 64.15 3.95
C THR A 81 5.69 64.47 3.44
N GLU A 82 5.90 65.25 2.36
CA GLU A 82 7.25 65.39 1.77
C GLU A 82 8.32 65.93 2.74
N MET A 83 7.99 66.88 3.63
CA MET A 83 8.93 67.36 4.65
C MET A 83 9.16 66.39 5.81
N ALA A 84 8.12 65.68 6.25
CA ALA A 84 8.22 64.69 7.34
C ALA A 84 8.96 63.43 6.89
N GLU A 85 8.75 63.01 5.63
CA GLU A 85 9.38 61.86 5.00
C GLU A 85 10.86 62.15 4.68
N ALA A 86 11.21 63.37 4.29
CA ALA A 86 12.60 63.81 4.14
C ALA A 86 13.36 63.86 5.48
N ALA A 87 12.69 64.19 6.59
CA ALA A 87 13.26 64.16 7.93
C ALA A 87 13.44 62.73 8.45
N LEU A 88 12.45 61.85 8.24
CA LEU A 88 12.53 60.42 8.58
C LEU A 88 13.62 59.69 7.79
N ARG A 89 13.76 59.94 6.48
CA ARG A 89 14.84 59.36 5.63
C ARG A 89 16.25 59.74 6.07
N ARG A 90 16.43 60.86 6.80
CA ARG A 90 17.73 61.24 7.37
C ARG A 90 18.05 60.51 8.68
N PHE A 91 17.04 59.99 9.38
CA PHE A 91 17.21 59.26 10.64
C PHE A 91 17.09 57.73 10.47
N SER A 92 16.35 57.24 9.47
CA SER A 92 16.30 55.82 9.12
C SER A 92 17.48 55.45 8.21
N GLY A 93 18.64 55.25 8.81
CA GLY A 93 19.81 54.69 8.11
C GLY A 93 19.47 53.39 7.38
N THR A 94 19.39 53.48 6.05
CA THR A 94 19.96 52.54 5.06
C THR A 94 19.47 51.08 4.94
N SER A 95 18.36 50.64 5.55
CA SER A 95 17.96 49.21 5.42
C SER A 95 16.87 48.91 4.37
N GLU A 96 15.97 49.84 4.08
CA GLU A 96 14.70 49.54 3.40
C GLU A 96 14.83 49.06 1.93
N PRO A 97 15.64 49.71 1.05
CA PRO A 97 15.77 49.28 -0.34
C PRO A 97 16.50 47.92 -0.45
N ARG A 98 17.50 47.70 0.40
CA ARG A 98 18.27 46.45 0.43
C ARG A 98 17.41 45.27 0.86
N MET A 99 16.58 45.45 1.90
CA MET A 99 15.65 44.42 2.35
C MET A 99 14.63 44.06 1.26
N ARG A 100 14.16 45.05 0.47
CA ARG A 100 13.27 44.80 -0.66
C ARG A 100 13.95 43.99 -1.77
N ASP A 101 15.16 44.37 -2.16
CA ASP A 101 15.92 43.63 -3.19
C ASP A 101 16.29 42.21 -2.73
N GLU A 102 16.53 42.02 -1.44
CA GLU A 102 16.76 40.71 -0.83
C GLU A 102 15.49 39.86 -0.77
N ALA A 103 14.33 40.45 -0.45
CA ALA A 103 13.04 39.78 -0.49
C ALA A 103 12.67 39.34 -1.92
N VAL A 104 12.89 40.20 -2.92
CA VAL A 104 12.67 39.86 -4.34
C VAL A 104 13.56 38.72 -4.78
N ARG A 105 14.85 38.73 -4.41
CA ARG A 105 15.78 37.63 -4.70
C ARG A 105 15.35 36.33 -4.01
N SER A 106 14.97 36.40 -2.74
CA SER A 106 14.50 35.24 -1.96
C SER A 106 13.24 34.63 -2.57
N MET A 107 12.30 35.46 -3.02
CA MET A 107 11.08 34.99 -3.71
C MET A 107 11.39 34.33 -5.06
N ALA A 108 12.38 34.85 -5.81
CA ALA A 108 12.81 34.24 -7.06
C ALA A 108 13.44 32.86 -6.83
N GLU A 109 14.31 32.72 -5.82
CA GLU A 109 14.89 31.42 -5.47
C GLU A 109 13.84 30.42 -4.95
N LEU A 110 12.87 30.88 -4.15
CA LEU A 110 11.76 30.02 -3.70
C LEU A 110 10.94 29.47 -4.88
N ARG A 111 10.61 30.32 -5.86
CA ARG A 111 9.90 29.88 -7.09
C ARG A 111 10.71 28.86 -7.88
N LYS A 112 12.03 29.01 -7.93
CA LYS A 112 12.92 28.06 -8.61
C LYS A 112 12.92 26.70 -7.90
N VAL A 113 13.01 26.68 -6.57
CA VAL A 113 12.92 25.44 -5.78
C VAL A 113 11.55 24.78 -5.94
N GLU A 114 10.46 25.56 -5.93
CA GLU A 114 9.10 25.09 -6.18
C GLU A 114 9.00 24.37 -7.53
N GLU A 115 9.53 24.97 -8.60
CA GLU A 115 9.53 24.38 -9.93
C GLU A 115 10.35 23.07 -9.99
N GLN A 116 11.50 23.03 -9.31
CA GLN A 116 12.30 21.80 -9.21
C GLN A 116 11.56 20.66 -8.52
N ILE A 117 10.84 20.96 -7.42
CA ILE A 117 10.04 19.95 -6.71
C ILE A 117 8.90 19.46 -7.62
N ARG A 118 8.22 20.38 -8.32
CA ARG A 118 7.15 20.04 -9.26
C ARG A 118 7.65 19.14 -10.39
N GLN A 119 8.81 19.45 -10.96
CA GLN A 119 9.45 18.62 -11.99
C GLN A 119 9.80 17.23 -11.45
N ALA A 120 10.41 17.13 -10.26
CA ALA A 120 10.74 15.86 -9.64
C ALA A 120 9.51 15.00 -9.32
N SER A 121 8.43 15.61 -8.80
CA SER A 121 7.14 14.93 -8.56
C SER A 121 6.55 14.39 -9.88
N ALA A 122 6.60 15.18 -10.96
CA ALA A 122 6.12 14.76 -12.27
C ALA A 122 6.91 13.57 -12.84
N GLU A 123 8.24 13.57 -12.69
CA GLU A 123 9.08 12.43 -13.10
C GLU A 123 8.79 11.18 -12.28
N LEU A 124 8.67 11.29 -10.95
CA LEU A 124 8.30 10.18 -10.07
C LEU A 124 6.93 9.60 -10.43
N ARG A 125 5.93 10.44 -10.71
CA ARG A 125 4.60 10.01 -11.18
C ARG A 125 4.69 9.25 -12.50
N LYS A 126 5.51 9.73 -13.44
CA LYS A 126 5.76 9.04 -14.71
C LYS A 126 6.39 7.67 -14.50
N HIS A 127 7.31 7.53 -13.54
CA HIS A 127 7.85 6.23 -13.16
C HIS A 127 6.78 5.33 -12.53
N CYS A 128 5.98 5.82 -11.59
CA CYS A 128 4.89 5.06 -10.97
C CYS A 128 3.88 4.55 -12.01
N LEU A 129 3.52 5.36 -13.00
CA LEU A 129 2.63 4.94 -14.10
C LEU A 129 3.24 3.83 -14.97
N ARG A 130 4.55 3.86 -15.23
CA ARG A 130 5.23 2.75 -15.91
C ARG A 130 5.15 1.46 -15.08
N TYR A 131 5.30 1.57 -13.76
CA TYR A 131 5.18 0.43 -12.85
C TYR A 131 3.73 -0.07 -12.73
N GLN A 132 2.73 0.78 -12.91
CA GLN A 132 1.33 0.33 -12.99
C GLN A 132 1.10 -0.61 -14.18
N GLY A 133 1.79 -0.39 -15.31
CA GLY A 133 1.82 -1.35 -16.43
C GLY A 133 2.43 -2.71 -16.05
N ILE A 134 3.34 -2.76 -15.07
CA ILE A 134 3.87 -4.02 -14.53
C ILE A 134 2.81 -4.75 -13.71
N LYS A 135 1.95 -4.04 -12.98
CA LYS A 135 0.80 -4.65 -12.29
C LYS A 135 -0.17 -5.29 -13.28
N GLU A 136 -0.50 -4.60 -14.37
CA GLU A 136 -1.36 -5.15 -15.44
C GLU A 136 -0.69 -6.36 -16.13
N ALA A 137 0.62 -6.29 -16.37
CA ALA A 137 1.39 -7.41 -16.91
C ALA A 137 1.39 -8.62 -15.95
N LYS A 138 1.51 -8.37 -14.64
CA LYS A 138 1.43 -9.40 -13.60
C LYS A 138 0.06 -10.05 -13.57
N GLU A 139 -1.01 -9.27 -13.55
CA GLU A 139 -2.38 -9.78 -13.57
C GLU A 139 -2.66 -10.58 -14.86
N THR A 140 -2.13 -10.13 -15.99
CA THR A 140 -2.19 -10.88 -17.26
C THR A 140 -1.45 -12.21 -17.16
N ALA A 141 -0.27 -12.23 -16.54
CA ALA A 141 0.50 -13.46 -16.31
C ALA A 141 -0.19 -14.41 -15.33
N GLU A 142 -0.76 -13.92 -14.23
CA GLU A 142 -1.54 -14.71 -13.27
C GLU A 142 -2.78 -15.34 -13.94
N ASN A 143 -3.50 -14.57 -14.76
CA ASN A 143 -4.63 -15.07 -15.53
C ASN A 143 -4.22 -16.14 -16.55
N ALA A 144 -3.07 -15.96 -17.22
CA ALA A 144 -2.51 -16.94 -18.13
C ALA A 144 -2.10 -18.22 -17.41
N ALA A 145 -1.43 -18.11 -16.25
CA ALA A 145 -1.06 -19.23 -15.40
C ALA A 145 -2.31 -20.00 -14.92
N ALA A 146 -3.34 -19.28 -14.44
CA ALA A 146 -4.60 -19.89 -14.02
C ALA A 146 -5.32 -20.62 -15.18
N ALA A 147 -5.25 -20.08 -16.40
CA ALA A 147 -5.78 -20.74 -17.60
C ALA A 147 -4.99 -22.01 -17.96
N LEU A 148 -3.66 -21.99 -17.80
CA LEU A 148 -2.79 -23.15 -17.93
C LEU A 148 -3.13 -24.24 -16.90
N TRP A 149 -3.26 -23.88 -15.63
CA TRP A 149 -3.69 -24.79 -14.57
C TRP A 149 -5.05 -25.43 -14.87
N ARG A 150 -6.03 -24.64 -15.34
CA ARG A 150 -7.33 -25.16 -15.78
C ARG A 150 -7.23 -26.14 -16.95
N ARG A 151 -6.35 -25.89 -17.93
CA ARG A 151 -6.09 -26.84 -19.03
C ARG A 151 -5.42 -28.12 -18.53
N LEU A 152 -4.46 -28.00 -17.62
CA LEU A 152 -3.76 -29.15 -17.04
C LEU A 152 -4.70 -30.02 -16.20
N ALA A 153 -5.60 -29.39 -15.44
CA ALA A 153 -6.62 -30.08 -14.65
C ALA A 153 -7.77 -30.66 -15.48
N SER A 154 -7.85 -30.37 -16.79
CA SER A 154 -8.95 -30.87 -17.62
C SER A 154 -8.87 -32.39 -17.84
N GLU A 155 -10.03 -33.06 -17.86
CA GLU A 155 -10.13 -34.50 -18.11
C GLU A 155 -9.48 -34.92 -19.42
N GLU A 156 -9.47 -34.06 -20.45
CA GLU A 156 -8.82 -34.35 -21.74
C GLU A 156 -7.31 -34.50 -21.56
N THR A 157 -6.67 -33.61 -20.79
CA THR A 157 -5.24 -33.68 -20.46
C THR A 157 -4.95 -34.87 -19.55
N GLN A 158 -5.82 -35.14 -18.58
CA GLN A 158 -5.72 -36.33 -17.72
C GLN A 158 -5.96 -37.65 -18.49
N ARG A 159 -6.81 -37.67 -19.51
CA ARG A 159 -7.02 -38.85 -20.37
C ARG A 159 -5.83 -39.12 -21.28
N ARG A 160 -5.22 -38.06 -21.82
CA ARG A 160 -4.01 -38.17 -22.64
C ARG A 160 -2.81 -38.65 -21.82
N SER A 161 -2.65 -38.16 -20.59
CA SER A 161 -1.62 -38.63 -19.67
C SER A 161 -1.93 -40.01 -19.07
N GLY A 162 -3.18 -40.27 -18.69
CA GLY A 162 -3.64 -41.55 -18.14
C GLY A 162 -3.65 -42.71 -19.15
N LYS A 163 -3.58 -42.42 -20.45
CA LYS A 163 -3.36 -43.46 -21.48
C LYS A 163 -2.02 -44.19 -21.35
N PHE A 164 -1.10 -43.69 -20.52
CA PHE A 164 0.19 -44.33 -20.25
C PHE A 164 0.20 -45.27 -19.04
N VAL A 165 -0.85 -45.29 -18.20
CA VAL A 165 -0.92 -46.22 -17.05
C VAL A 165 -1.46 -47.60 -17.45
N LYS A 166 -2.18 -47.72 -18.58
CA LYS A 166 -2.92 -48.94 -18.92
C LYS A 166 -2.16 -50.07 -19.62
N ASP A 167 -0.94 -49.83 -20.12
CA ASP A 167 -0.13 -50.89 -20.77
C ASP A 167 0.97 -51.48 -19.85
N GLY A 168 1.07 -51.01 -18.61
CA GLY A 168 2.01 -51.52 -17.62
C GLY A 168 1.38 -52.56 -16.71
N ARG A 169 1.32 -53.82 -17.16
CA ARG A 169 1.24 -55.08 -16.40
C ARG A 169 0.44 -55.10 -15.09
N GLU A 170 -0.57 -55.97 -15.07
CA GLU A 170 -1.17 -56.61 -13.90
C GLU A 170 -0.12 -57.36 -13.04
N HIS A 171 0.76 -56.62 -12.35
CA HIS A 171 1.44 -57.10 -11.17
C HIS A 171 0.82 -56.38 -9.98
N GLU A 172 -0.03 -57.14 -9.27
CA GLU A 172 -0.54 -56.84 -7.94
C GLU A 172 0.61 -56.43 -7.01
N MET A 173 0.93 -55.15 -6.97
CA MET A 173 1.53 -54.56 -5.79
C MET A 173 0.40 -53.98 -4.95
N SER A 174 -0.01 -54.81 -3.98
CA SER A 174 -0.75 -54.42 -2.78
C SER A 174 -0.01 -53.27 -2.08
N PHE A 175 -0.31 -52.03 -2.46
CA PHE A 175 -0.01 -50.85 -1.66
C PHE A 175 -1.29 -50.41 -0.95
N ALA A 176 -1.58 -51.09 0.15
CA ALA A 176 -2.38 -50.53 1.22
C ALA A 176 -1.56 -49.42 1.89
N ASP A 177 -1.72 -48.17 1.45
CA ASP A 177 -1.48 -47.03 2.33
C ASP A 177 -2.18 -45.76 1.83
N ALA A 178 -3.51 -45.77 1.94
CA ALA A 178 -4.36 -44.59 1.75
C ALA A 178 -4.34 -43.63 2.96
N SER A 179 -3.31 -43.72 3.82
CA SER A 179 -3.19 -42.93 5.05
C SER A 179 -2.48 -41.59 4.85
N ALA A 180 -1.61 -41.47 3.84
CA ALA A 180 -0.74 -40.29 3.68
C ALA A 180 -1.43 -39.05 3.07
N THR A 181 -2.51 -39.23 2.29
CA THR A 181 -3.22 -38.08 1.67
C THR A 181 -4.26 -37.44 2.61
N LYS A 182 -4.58 -38.08 3.74
CA LYS A 182 -5.50 -37.53 4.75
C LYS A 182 -4.79 -36.65 5.79
N GLU A 183 -3.48 -36.83 5.99
CA GLU A 183 -2.68 -36.03 6.93
C GLU A 183 -2.31 -34.64 6.37
N LEU A 184 -2.07 -34.51 5.05
CA LEU A 184 -1.68 -33.22 4.46
C LEU A 184 -2.80 -32.16 4.50
N VAL A 185 -4.07 -32.56 4.47
CA VAL A 185 -5.21 -31.63 4.62
C VAL A 185 -5.44 -31.25 6.09
N ALA A 186 -5.11 -32.13 7.04
CA ALA A 186 -5.27 -31.88 8.47
C ALA A 186 -4.20 -30.91 9.04
N VAL A 187 -3.02 -30.84 8.45
CA VAL A 187 -1.94 -29.93 8.89
C VAL A 187 -2.24 -28.47 8.55
N GLN A 188 -3.02 -28.21 7.50
CA GLN A 188 -3.31 -26.83 7.06
C GLN A 188 -4.42 -26.16 7.90
N ASP A 189 -5.35 -26.93 8.47
CA ASP A 189 -6.35 -26.45 9.43
C ASP A 189 -5.78 -26.31 10.87
N SER A 190 -4.70 -27.04 11.19
CA SER A 190 -4.09 -27.02 12.54
C SER A 190 -3.23 -25.77 12.81
N LEU A 191 -2.84 -25.00 11.78
CA LEU A 191 -2.06 -23.76 11.92
C LEU A 191 -2.91 -22.51 12.22
N GLN A 192 -4.23 -22.65 12.38
CA GLN A 192 -5.14 -21.53 12.69
C GLN A 192 -5.70 -21.57 14.12
N SER A 193 -5.23 -22.50 14.96
CA SER A 193 -5.72 -22.67 16.34
C SER A 193 -5.01 -21.77 17.37
N THR A 194 -5.51 -20.53 17.44
CA THR A 194 -6.04 -19.88 18.66
C THR A 194 -5.17 -19.76 19.92
N ALA A 195 -4.27 -18.78 19.96
CA ALA A 195 -3.97 -18.06 21.20
C ALA A 195 -4.94 -16.88 21.36
N SER A 196 -5.95 -17.04 22.22
CA SER A 196 -7.01 -16.06 22.48
C SER A 196 -6.59 -15.05 23.55
N THR A 197 -5.54 -14.26 23.28
CA THR A 197 -4.98 -13.35 24.30
C THR A 197 -5.87 -12.13 24.59
N ALA A 198 -6.89 -11.87 23.76
CA ALA A 198 -7.80 -10.73 23.92
C ALA A 198 -9.28 -11.06 23.72
N GLY A 199 -9.65 -12.35 23.83
CA GLY A 199 -11.03 -12.83 23.68
C GLY A 199 -11.58 -12.81 22.25
N TYR A 200 -10.80 -12.38 21.26
CA TYR A 200 -11.16 -12.46 19.85
C TYR A 200 -10.36 -13.54 19.13
N VAL A 201 -11.01 -14.23 18.18
CA VAL A 201 -10.38 -15.27 17.36
C VAL A 201 -10.40 -14.86 15.88
N SER A 202 -9.35 -15.19 15.13
CA SER A 202 -9.35 -15.04 13.66
C SER A 202 -10.56 -15.77 13.04
N GLY A 203 -11.33 -15.05 12.22
CA GLY A 203 -12.59 -15.50 11.64
C GLY A 203 -13.83 -15.11 12.44
N GLU A 204 -13.70 -14.60 13.66
CA GLU A 204 -14.84 -14.18 14.48
C GLU A 204 -15.56 -12.96 13.87
N LYS A 205 -16.89 -12.99 13.87
CA LYS A 205 -17.72 -11.88 13.42
C LYS A 205 -17.83 -10.84 14.53
N VAL A 206 -17.58 -9.58 14.18
CA VAL A 206 -17.58 -8.45 15.10
C VAL A 206 -18.29 -7.26 14.48
N HIS A 207 -18.85 -6.39 15.32
CA HIS A 207 -19.30 -5.09 14.88
C HIS A 207 -18.20 -4.06 15.15
N ILE A 208 -17.89 -3.21 14.16
CA ILE A 208 -16.84 -2.20 14.25
C ILE A 208 -17.41 -0.78 14.12
N TRP A 209 -16.98 0.15 14.97
CA TRP A 209 -17.38 1.56 14.88
C TRP A 209 -16.59 2.30 13.80
N SER A 210 -17.29 2.86 12.81
CA SER A 210 -16.72 3.70 11.76
C SER A 210 -16.81 5.17 12.13
N LYS A 211 -15.66 5.84 12.35
CA LYS A 211 -15.62 7.26 12.70
C LYS A 211 -16.09 8.17 11.56
N SER A 212 -15.82 7.79 10.31
CA SER A 212 -16.22 8.56 9.12
C SER A 212 -17.71 8.46 8.84
N GLN A 213 -18.32 7.30 9.09
CA GLN A 213 -19.75 7.08 8.87
C GLN A 213 -20.60 7.36 10.12
N GLY A 214 -19.99 7.44 11.31
CA GLY A 214 -20.69 7.66 12.57
C GLY A 214 -21.66 6.52 12.93
N MET A 215 -21.35 5.29 12.50
CA MET A 215 -22.21 4.13 12.72
C MET A 215 -21.42 2.84 12.96
N TRP A 216 -22.09 1.84 13.52
CA TRP A 216 -21.56 0.49 13.67
C TRP A 216 -21.73 -0.30 12.37
N CYS A 217 -20.63 -0.75 11.78
CA CYS A 217 -20.61 -1.69 10.67
C CYS A 217 -20.79 -3.11 11.25
N THR A 218 -21.80 -3.85 10.77
CA THR A 218 -22.18 -5.17 11.32
C THR A 218 -21.54 -6.36 10.60
N ASP A 219 -20.74 -6.08 9.58
CA ASP A 219 -20.12 -7.02 8.65
C ASP A 219 -18.62 -7.22 8.92
N GLY A 220 -18.15 -6.84 10.12
CA GLY A 220 -16.76 -7.00 10.51
C GLY A 220 -16.38 -8.45 10.74
N VAL A 221 -15.20 -8.85 10.25
CA VAL A 221 -14.59 -10.16 10.50
C VAL A 221 -13.14 -9.95 10.94
N VAL A 222 -12.75 -10.59 12.04
CA VAL A 222 -11.35 -10.57 12.51
C VAL A 222 -10.50 -11.36 11.52
N LYS A 223 -9.57 -10.71 10.85
CA LYS A 223 -8.66 -11.34 9.87
C LYS A 223 -7.40 -11.88 10.53
N LYS A 224 -6.88 -11.14 11.52
CA LYS A 224 -5.63 -11.47 12.22
C LYS A 224 -5.66 -10.96 13.65
N VAL A 225 -5.07 -11.73 14.56
CA VAL A 225 -4.76 -11.34 15.95
C VAL A 225 -3.24 -11.36 16.09
N LEU A 226 -2.66 -10.36 16.75
CA LEU A 226 -1.24 -10.35 17.06
C LEU A 226 -0.99 -11.06 18.39
N ASP A 227 -0.07 -12.02 18.40
CA ASP A 227 0.33 -12.74 19.62
C ASP A 227 1.42 -12.00 20.39
N GLU A 228 2.21 -11.19 19.69
CA GLU A 228 3.33 -10.41 20.22
C GLU A 228 3.31 -8.98 19.66
N ASP A 229 4.02 -8.07 20.32
CA ASP A 229 4.20 -6.70 19.84
C ASP A 229 4.87 -6.72 18.46
N ALA A 230 4.21 -6.18 17.44
CA ALA A 230 4.69 -6.27 16.07
C ALA A 230 4.59 -4.93 15.34
N PRO A 231 5.59 -4.58 14.50
CA PRO A 231 5.50 -3.40 13.64
C PRO A 231 4.44 -3.61 12.55
N GLN A 232 3.50 -2.67 12.46
CA GLN A 232 2.45 -2.62 11.44
C GLN A 232 2.23 -1.15 11.02
N MET A 233 2.25 -0.89 9.71
CA MET A 233 1.99 0.45 9.15
C MET A 233 2.90 1.55 9.74
N GLY A 234 4.15 1.22 10.09
CA GLY A 234 5.10 2.15 10.69
C GLY A 234 4.94 2.40 12.20
N TYR A 235 4.02 1.70 12.87
CA TYR A 235 3.83 1.76 14.32
C TYR A 235 4.02 0.38 14.95
N VAL A 236 4.50 0.30 16.19
CA VAL A 236 4.50 -0.96 16.95
C VAL A 236 3.13 -1.12 17.60
N LEU A 237 2.39 -2.15 17.20
CA LEU A 237 1.12 -2.50 17.81
C LEU A 237 1.35 -3.51 18.93
N PRO A 238 0.69 -3.35 20.10
CA PRO A 238 0.85 -4.30 21.19
C PRO A 238 0.20 -5.65 20.89
N ALA A 239 0.71 -6.70 21.53
CA ALA A 239 0.08 -8.02 21.57
C ALA A 239 -1.42 -7.93 21.90
N GLY A 240 -2.22 -8.75 21.25
CA GLY A 240 -3.68 -8.74 21.33
C GLY A 240 -4.37 -7.74 20.40
N SER A 241 -3.64 -6.91 19.65
CA SER A 241 -4.25 -6.06 18.61
C SER A 241 -4.87 -6.92 17.50
N VAL A 242 -6.01 -6.49 16.99
CA VAL A 242 -6.77 -7.24 15.97
C VAL A 242 -6.92 -6.44 14.68
N GLN A 243 -6.74 -7.11 13.55
CA GLN A 243 -7.04 -6.59 12.21
C GLN A 243 -8.44 -7.03 11.83
N VAL A 244 -9.35 -6.08 11.63
CA VAL A 244 -10.74 -6.36 11.27
C VAL A 244 -10.99 -5.89 9.84
N MET A 245 -11.54 -6.78 9.02
CA MET A 245 -11.99 -6.51 7.66
C MET A 245 -13.50 -6.28 7.66
N PHE A 246 -13.96 -5.23 6.98
CA PHE A 246 -15.37 -4.84 6.88
C PHE A 246 -15.61 -4.12 5.54
N SER A 247 -16.85 -3.83 5.16
CA SER A 247 -17.19 -3.24 3.85
C SER A 247 -16.46 -1.95 3.49
N ALA A 248 -16.05 -1.14 4.47
CA ALA A 248 -15.32 0.10 4.20
C ALA A 248 -13.79 -0.05 4.19
N GLY A 249 -13.26 -1.26 4.41
CA GLY A 249 -11.84 -1.56 4.36
C GLY A 249 -11.34 -2.43 5.51
N GLU A 250 -10.06 -2.26 5.86
CA GLU A 250 -9.41 -2.96 6.97
C GLU A 250 -8.95 -1.95 8.03
N LYS A 251 -9.03 -2.34 9.31
CA LYS A 251 -8.60 -1.50 10.42
C LYS A 251 -7.95 -2.32 11.52
N TRP A 252 -6.80 -1.84 11.99
CA TRP A 252 -6.18 -2.32 13.23
C TRP A 252 -6.82 -1.66 14.44
N VAL A 253 -7.16 -2.47 15.44
CA VAL A 253 -7.73 -2.03 16.72
C VAL A 253 -6.87 -2.60 17.85
N THR A 254 -6.38 -1.72 18.73
CA THR A 254 -5.58 -2.11 19.90
C THR A 254 -6.48 -2.51 21.07
N PRO A 255 -5.99 -3.31 22.04
CA PRO A 255 -6.79 -3.76 23.19
C PRO A 255 -7.51 -2.62 23.94
N ASP A 256 -6.82 -1.48 24.14
CA ASP A 256 -7.39 -0.30 24.82
C ASP A 256 -8.58 0.32 24.07
N GLN A 257 -8.68 0.09 22.75
CA GLN A 257 -9.76 0.63 21.92
C GLN A 257 -10.97 -0.29 21.86
N PHE A 258 -10.88 -1.54 22.32
CA PHE A 258 -11.95 -2.53 22.18
C PHE A 258 -13.29 -2.05 22.70
N PRO A 259 -13.40 -1.49 23.94
CA PRO A 259 -14.70 -1.08 24.47
C PRO A 259 -15.43 -0.01 23.65
N HIS A 260 -14.69 0.73 22.82
CA HIS A 260 -15.19 1.86 22.06
C HIS A 260 -15.36 1.56 20.57
N VAL A 261 -14.56 0.63 20.02
CA VAL A 261 -14.45 0.39 18.58
C VAL A 261 -14.97 -0.98 18.17
N LEU A 262 -14.94 -1.97 19.07
CA LEU A 262 -15.38 -3.33 18.79
C LEU A 262 -16.45 -3.79 19.75
N ARG A 263 -17.39 -4.57 19.24
CA ARG A 263 -18.35 -5.30 20.08
C ARG A 263 -18.76 -6.58 19.38
N ARG A 264 -19.09 -7.60 20.18
CA ARG A 264 -19.68 -8.83 19.66
C ARG A 264 -21.12 -8.57 19.19
N PRO A 265 -21.62 -9.29 18.18
CA PRO A 265 -23.03 -9.23 17.79
C PRO A 265 -23.92 -9.61 18.98
N HIS A 266 -24.92 -8.80 19.31
CA HIS A 266 -25.85 -9.12 20.40
C HIS A 266 -26.58 -10.44 20.07
N GLY A 267 -26.34 -11.49 20.87
CA GLY A 267 -26.96 -12.81 20.69
C GLY A 267 -25.99 -13.99 20.63
N GLN A 268 -24.68 -13.77 20.63
CA GLN A 268 -23.69 -14.84 20.77
C GLN A 268 -23.46 -15.13 22.26
N PRO A 269 -23.69 -16.36 22.77
CA PRO A 269 -23.33 -16.71 24.14
C PRO A 269 -21.81 -16.55 24.32
N GLU A 270 -21.39 -15.97 25.44
CA GLU A 270 -19.97 -15.92 25.83
C GLU A 270 -19.49 -17.37 26.00
N GLY A 271 -18.71 -17.84 25.02
CA GLY A 271 -18.03 -19.13 25.05
C GLY A 271 -16.66 -19.02 25.69
#